data_AF-A0A348WHK9-F1
#
_entry.id   AF-A0A348WHK9-F1
#
_cell.length_a   1.000
_cell.length_b   1.000
_cell.length_c   1.000
_cell.angle_alpha   90.00
_cell.angle_beta   90.00
_cell.angle_gamma   90.00
#
_symmetry.space_group_name_H-M   'P 1'
#
loop_
_entity.id
_entity.type
_entity.pdbx_description
1 polymer ?
#
loop_
_entity_poly.entity_id
_entity_poly.type
_entity_poly.pdbx_seq_one_letter_code
_entity_poly.pdbx_strand_id
1 'polypeptide(L)'
;MSRRLYALVLLTLVAACGRGGGVGESPDGLDNACTILSQRPGYLRAFQATERKWGVPVHVQMATIYQESKFDSDARTPFRYTLGVIPMGR
;
A
#
# COMPACT_ATOMS: atom_id res chain seq x y z
N MET A 1 5.86 10.22 40.68
CA MET A 1 5.69 8.91 40.00
C MET A 1 4.48 8.90 39.08
N SER A 2 3.29 9.35 39.52
CA SER A 2 2.06 9.41 38.70
C SER A 2 2.18 10.18 37.36
N ARG A 3 2.82 11.36 37.33
CA ARG A 3 3.04 12.14 36.06
C ARG A 3 3.84 11.39 34.99
N ARG A 4 4.81 10.56 35.38
CA ARG A 4 5.62 9.77 34.42
C ARG A 4 4.81 8.61 33.84
N LEU A 5 3.92 8.02 34.64
CA LEU A 5 3.00 6.98 34.18
C LEU A 5 1.99 7.53 33.16
N TYR A 6 1.38 8.70 33.43
CA TYR A 6 0.50 9.36 32.46
C TYR A 6 1.21 9.73 31.16
N ALA A 7 2.46 10.21 31.25
CA ALA A 7 3.26 10.51 30.06
C ALA A 7 3.53 9.25 29.21
N LEU A 8 3.86 8.12 29.84
CA LEU A 8 4.07 6.85 29.13
C LEU A 8 2.79 6.33 28.48
N VAL A 9 1.65 6.42 29.16
CA VAL A 9 0.33 6.02 28.61
C VAL A 9 -0.06 6.88 27.41
N LEU A 10 0.19 8.20 27.47
CA LEU A 10 -0.04 9.10 26.33
C LEU A 10 0.86 8.75 25.14
N LEU A 11 2.13 8.41 25.40
CA LEU A 11 3.11 8.08 24.35
C LEU A 11 2.75 6.77 23.63
N THR A 12 2.26 5.76 24.37
CA THR A 12 1.79 4.51 23.77
C THR A 12 0.48 4.69 22.98
N LEU A 13 -0.43 5.54 23.45
CA LEU A 13 -1.66 5.89 22.72
C LEU A 13 -1.38 6.59 21.39
N VAL A 14 -0.46 7.55 21.37
CA VAL A 14 -0.07 8.26 20.13
C VAL A 14 0.61 7.31 19.15
N ALA A 15 1.46 6.39 19.63
CA ALA A 15 2.11 5.40 18.78
C ALA A 15 1.11 4.41 18.14
N ALA A 16 -0.02 4.13 18.79
CA ALA A 16 -1.04 3.20 18.27
C ALA A 16 -1.79 3.74 17.04
N CYS A 17 -1.95 5.07 16.91
CA CYS A 17 -2.59 5.69 15.74
C CYS A 17 -1.70 5.68 14.48
N GLY A 18 -0.43 5.32 14.61
CA GLY A 18 0.52 5.28 13.49
C GLY A 18 0.70 3.91 12.85
N ARG A 19 -0.05 2.87 13.26
CA ARG A 19 0.13 1.53 12.69
C ARG A 19 -0.36 1.49 11.24
N GLY A 20 0.60 1.58 10.32
CA GLY A 20 0.47 1.28 8.89
C GLY A 20 -0.16 -0.10 8.72
N GLY A 21 -1.39 -0.07 8.28
CA GLY A 21 -2.19 -1.20 7.81
C GLY A 21 -3.31 -0.64 6.93
N GLY A 22 -2.98 0.42 6.20
CA GLY A 22 -3.93 1.25 5.48
C GLY A 22 -4.44 0.57 4.22
N VAL A 23 -5.53 1.10 3.67
CA VAL A 23 -6.14 0.66 2.39
C VAL A 23 -5.15 0.76 1.21
N GLY A 24 -4.01 1.44 1.41
CA GLY A 24 -2.98 1.65 0.40
C GLY A 24 -1.75 0.74 0.45
N GLU A 25 -1.59 -0.08 1.49
CA GLU A 25 -0.43 -0.98 1.59
C GLU A 25 -0.59 -2.22 0.71
N SER A 26 0.54 -2.72 0.20
CA SER A 26 0.57 -3.94 -0.62
C SER A 26 0.00 -5.14 0.17
N PRO A 27 -0.87 -5.97 -0.43
CA PRO A 27 -1.33 -7.23 0.18
C PRO A 27 -0.18 -8.20 0.41
N ASP A 28 -0.30 -9.06 1.42
CA ASP A 28 0.69 -10.11 1.69
C ASP A 28 0.63 -11.21 0.62
N GLY A 29 1.79 -11.77 0.24
CA GLY A 29 1.85 -12.90 -0.69
C GLY A 29 1.51 -12.51 -2.14
N LEU A 30 2.24 -11.53 -2.67
CA LEU A 30 2.03 -10.96 -4.00
C LEU A 30 2.13 -11.96 -5.17
N ASP A 31 2.80 -13.10 -4.96
CA ASP A 31 2.97 -14.13 -5.99
C ASP A 31 1.70 -15.00 -6.19
N ASN A 32 0.69 -14.84 -5.32
CA ASN A 32 -0.57 -15.56 -5.41
C ASN A 32 -1.74 -14.60 -5.65
N ALA A 33 -2.25 -14.58 -6.89
CA ALA A 33 -3.40 -13.77 -7.30
C ALA A 33 -4.67 -14.05 -6.47
N CYS A 34 -4.92 -15.31 -6.08
CA CYS A 34 -6.08 -15.66 -5.27
C CYS A 34 -6.00 -15.06 -3.86
N THR A 35 -4.80 -15.01 -3.28
CA THR A 35 -4.54 -14.41 -1.97
C THR A 35 -4.75 -12.89 -2.00
N ILE A 36 -4.34 -12.22 -3.08
CA ILE A 36 -4.59 -10.78 -3.27
C ILE A 36 -6.09 -10.50 -3.32
N LEU A 37 -6.85 -11.27 -4.10
CA LEU A 37 -8.29 -11.08 -4.24
C LEU A 37 -9.08 -11.44 -2.97
N SER A 38 -8.61 -12.39 -2.17
CA SER A 38 -9.24 -12.73 -0.89
C SER A 38 -9.03 -11.65 0.17
N GLN A 39 -7.83 -11.04 0.22
CA GLN A 39 -7.54 -9.91 1.11
C GLN A 39 -8.27 -8.64 0.69
N ARG A 40 -8.40 -8.39 -0.63
CA ARG A 40 -9.02 -7.18 -1.19
C ARG A 40 -10.15 -7.54 -2.18
N PRO A 41 -11.33 -7.98 -1.70
CA PRO A 41 -12.44 -8.39 -2.57
C PRO A 41 -13.01 -7.24 -3.43
N GLY A 42 -12.72 -5.98 -3.07
CA GLY A 42 -13.03 -4.81 -3.88
C GLY A 42 -12.33 -4.79 -5.25
N TYR A 43 -11.11 -5.35 -5.35
CA TYR A 43 -10.35 -5.37 -6.59
C TYR A 43 -10.99 -6.24 -7.66
N LEU A 44 -11.57 -7.39 -7.29
CA LEU A 44 -12.27 -8.24 -8.25
C LEU A 44 -13.41 -7.49 -8.96
N ARG A 45 -14.22 -6.74 -8.18
CA ARG A 45 -15.32 -5.93 -8.72
C ARG A 45 -14.80 -4.83 -9.65
N ALA A 46 -13.69 -4.19 -9.29
CA ALA A 46 -13.06 -3.16 -10.11
C ALA A 46 -12.50 -3.74 -11.42
N PHE A 47 -11.78 -4.86 -11.36
CA PHE A 47 -11.21 -5.50 -12.55
C PHE A 47 -12.28 -5.98 -13.52
N GLN A 48 -13.37 -6.57 -13.00
CA GLN A 48 -14.52 -6.95 -13.83
C GLN A 48 -15.20 -5.74 -14.46
N ALA A 49 -15.28 -4.60 -13.76
CA ALA A 49 -15.84 -3.37 -14.33
C ALA A 49 -14.96 -2.83 -15.47
N THR A 50 -13.64 -2.83 -15.29
CA THR A 50 -12.66 -2.45 -16.31
C THR A 50 -12.71 -3.41 -17.50
N GLU A 51 -12.81 -4.72 -17.25
CA GLU A 51 -12.93 -5.75 -18.30
C GLU A 51 -14.21 -5.54 -19.12
N ARG A 52 -15.37 -5.31 -18.47
CA ARG A 52 -16.61 -5.00 -19.19
C ARG A 52 -16.55 -3.71 -20.00
N LYS A 53 -15.80 -2.71 -19.52
CA LYS A 53 -15.71 -1.40 -20.16
C LYS A 53 -14.70 -1.36 -21.32
N TRP A 54 -13.58 -2.06 -21.17
CA TRP A 54 -12.42 -1.94 -22.07
C TRP A 54 -11.96 -3.26 -22.69
N GLY A 55 -12.55 -4.39 -22.31
CA GLY A 55 -12.18 -5.72 -22.82
C GLY A 55 -10.83 -6.25 -22.32
N VAL A 56 -10.20 -5.58 -21.35
CA VAL A 56 -8.90 -6.00 -20.81
C VAL A 56 -9.10 -7.13 -19.78
N PRO A 57 -8.51 -8.32 -19.98
CA PRO A 57 -8.69 -9.44 -19.05
C PRO A 57 -8.16 -9.12 -17.65
N VAL A 58 -8.83 -9.64 -16.62
CA VAL A 58 -8.48 -9.41 -15.20
C VAL A 58 -7.01 -9.76 -14.89
N HIS A 59 -6.51 -10.88 -15.41
CA HIS A 59 -5.13 -11.31 -15.17
C HIS A 59 -4.09 -10.34 -15.76
N VAL A 60 -4.39 -9.70 -16.90
CA VAL A 60 -3.52 -8.67 -17.49
C VAL A 60 -3.51 -7.44 -16.60
N GLN A 61 -4.69 -6.99 -16.15
CA GLN A 61 -4.79 -5.86 -15.22
C GLN A 61 -3.98 -6.10 -13.94
N MET A 62 -4.10 -7.31 -13.37
CA MET A 62 -3.34 -7.71 -12.17
C MET A 62 -1.83 -7.75 -12.44
N ALA A 63 -1.39 -8.30 -13.57
CA ALA A 63 0.03 -8.34 -13.93
C ALA A 63 0.62 -6.94 -14.12
N THR A 64 -0.12 -6.03 -14.76
CA THR A 64 0.29 -4.63 -14.91
C THR A 64 0.44 -3.96 -13.54
N ILE A 65 -0.57 -4.08 -12.66
CA ILE A 65 -0.49 -3.48 -11.32
C ILE A 65 0.64 -4.08 -10.49
N TYR A 66 0.87 -5.40 -10.60
CA TYR A 66 2.00 -6.06 -9.96
C TYR A 66 3.33 -5.45 -10.38
N GLN A 67 3.52 -5.21 -11.68
CA GLN A 67 4.78 -4.69 -12.21
C GLN A 67 4.98 -3.19 -11.91
N GLU A 68 3.92 -2.40 -11.95
CA GLU A 68 3.99 -0.95 -11.77
C GLU A 68 4.12 -0.56 -10.30
N SER A 69 3.31 -1.16 -9.42
CA SER A 69 3.22 -0.71 -8.02
C SER A 69 3.14 -1.83 -6.99
N LYS A 70 3.09 -3.09 -7.41
CA LYS A 70 2.88 -4.24 -6.51
C LYS A 70 1.62 -4.11 -5.65
N PHE A 71 0.58 -3.44 -6.17
CA PHE A 71 -0.67 -3.15 -5.46
C PHE A 71 -0.53 -2.18 -4.26
N ASP A 72 0.59 -1.47 -4.15
CA ASP A 72 0.72 -0.28 -3.31
C ASP A 72 0.06 0.91 -4.02
N SER A 73 -0.90 1.57 -3.35
CA SER A 73 -1.60 2.72 -3.90
C SER A 73 -0.81 4.03 -3.81
N ASP A 74 0.18 4.08 -2.91
CA ASP A 74 1.08 5.24 -2.71
C ASP A 74 2.51 4.93 -3.19
N ALA A 75 2.64 3.97 -4.12
CA ALA A 75 3.92 3.66 -4.76
C ALA A 75 4.48 4.90 -5.45
N ARG A 76 5.67 5.35 -5.00
CA ARG A 76 6.38 6.49 -5.59
C ARG A 76 7.85 6.14 -5.79
N THR A 77 8.42 6.53 -6.94
CA THR A 77 9.83 6.32 -7.31
C THR A 77 10.80 6.85 -6.26
N PRO A 78 11.93 6.21 -5.92
CA PRO A 78 12.82 6.75 -4.88
C PRO A 78 13.35 8.14 -5.25
N PHE A 79 13.49 9.03 -4.26
CA PHE A 79 14.13 10.34 -4.50
C PHE A 79 15.60 10.15 -4.85
N ARG A 80 16.08 10.94 -5.81
CA ARG A 80 17.50 11.03 -6.12
C ARG A 80 18.13 12.11 -5.27
N TYR A 81 19.18 11.78 -4.51
CA TYR A 81 19.88 12.74 -3.67
C TYR A 81 21.25 13.05 -4.26
N THR A 82 21.60 14.33 -4.33
CA THR A 82 22.98 14.79 -4.55
C THR A 82 23.64 15.15 -3.23
N LEU A 83 24.93 14.87 -3.11
CA LEU A 83 25.73 15.10 -1.89
C LEU A 83 25.14 14.42 -0.63
N GLY A 84 24.28 13.41 -0.79
CA GLY A 84 23.67 12.64 0.29
C GLY A 84 22.52 13.32 1.04
N VAL A 85 22.26 14.62 0.81
CA VAL A 85 21.26 15.39 1.58
C VAL A 85 20.34 16.28 0.74
N ILE A 86 20.72 16.67 -0.49
CA ILE A 86 19.92 17.57 -1.33
C ILE A 86 19.10 16.74 -2.33
N PRO A 87 17.75 16.73 -2.25
CA PRO A 87 16.92 15.99 -3.19
C PRO A 87 16.93 16.66 -4.58
N MET A 88 17.40 15.94 -5.59
CA MET A 88 17.41 16.32 -7.01
C MET A 88 16.37 15.50 -7.77
N GLY A 89 15.10 15.71 -7.42
CA GLY A 89 13.96 15.10 -8.11
C GLY A 89 13.78 13.60 -7.84
N ARG A 90 12.98 12.97 -8.70
CA ARG A 90 12.73 11.53 -8.72
C ARG A 90 13.18 10.96 -10.05
#